data_AF-A0AAJ1K3T0-F1
#
_entry.id   AF-A0AAJ1K3T0-F1
#
_cell.length_a   1.000
_cell.length_b   1.000
_cell.length_c   1.000
_cell.angle_alpha   90.00
_cell.angle_beta   90.00
_cell.angle_gamma   90.00
#
_symmetry.space_group_name_H-M   'P 1'
#
loop_
_entity.id
_entity.type
_entity.pdbx_description
1 polymer ?
#
loop_
_entity_poly.entity_id
_entity_poly.type
_entity_poly.pdbx_seq_one_letter_code
_entity_poly.pdbx_strand_id
1 'polypeptide(L)'
;MSSLNILKSIKKLNIFGKGYFYDTLCGLTFKIISPKSFYQINHEQCEKLYDKALSLLELKGDEVIVDTYCGIRTISLLAAQKTKVYLYSFVFLEIISERTTRN
;
A
#
# COMPACT_ATOMS: atom_id res chain seq x y z
N MET A 1 -15.64 -41.60 9.42
CA MET A 1 -14.22 -41.23 9.51
C MET A 1 -14.06 -39.79 9.03
N SER A 2 -13.96 -38.87 9.99
CA SER A 2 -13.83 -37.43 9.81
C SER A 2 -12.36 -37.06 9.57
N SER A 3 -11.94 -36.94 8.32
CA SER A 3 -10.57 -36.57 7.96
C SER A 3 -10.42 -35.05 7.86
N LEU A 4 -10.37 -34.42 9.04
CA LEU A 4 -9.45 -33.35 9.44
C LEU A 4 -9.12 -32.25 8.41
N ASN A 5 -9.88 -31.15 8.49
CA ASN A 5 -9.50 -29.82 7.99
C ASN A 5 -8.22 -29.34 8.70
N ILE A 6 -7.05 -29.54 8.12
CA ILE A 6 -5.79 -28.88 8.54
C ILE A 6 -5.39 -27.85 7.48
N LEU A 7 -6.21 -26.82 7.31
CA LEU A 7 -5.70 -25.52 6.89
C LEU A 7 -5.46 -24.72 8.18
N LYS A 8 -4.40 -25.08 8.92
CA LYS A 8 -3.95 -24.29 10.06
C LYS A 8 -3.53 -22.92 9.54
N SER A 9 -4.34 -21.91 9.89
CA SER A 9 -4.00 -20.50 9.74
C SER A 9 -2.58 -20.25 10.25
N ILE A 10 -1.67 -19.84 9.35
CA ILE A 10 -0.30 -19.48 9.70
C ILE A 10 -0.38 -18.21 10.54
N LYS A 11 -0.40 -18.37 11.87
CA LYS A 11 -0.48 -17.27 12.82
C LYS A 11 0.84 -16.50 12.78
N LYS A 12 0.77 -15.19 12.52
CA LYS A 12 1.96 -14.32 12.51
C LYS A 12 2.53 -14.28 13.93
N LEU A 13 3.72 -14.85 14.12
CA LEU A 13 4.47 -14.78 15.37
C LEU A 13 5.63 -13.80 15.19
N ASN A 14 5.68 -12.75 16.00
CA ASN A 14 6.84 -11.86 16.03
C ASN A 14 7.92 -12.53 16.89
N ILE A 15 8.97 -13.02 16.24
CA ILE A 15 10.07 -13.74 16.89
C ILE A 15 11.04 -12.75 17.56
N PHE A 16 11.12 -11.53 17.03
CA PHE A 16 11.95 -10.44 17.55
C PHE A 16 11.43 -9.06 17.10
N GLY A 17 11.64 -8.04 17.94
CA GLY A 17 11.31 -6.64 17.63
C GLY A 17 9.80 -6.33 17.59
N LYS A 18 9.47 -5.15 17.02
CA LYS A 18 8.09 -4.60 17.02
C LYS A 18 7.16 -5.26 15.98
N GLY A 19 7.71 -6.10 15.10
CA GLY A 19 6.94 -6.80 14.06
C GLY A 19 6.43 -5.90 12.92
N TYR A 20 7.00 -4.72 12.77
CA TYR A 20 6.86 -3.80 11.65
C TYR A 20 8.17 -3.02 11.48
N PHE A 21 8.39 -2.48 10.28
CA PHE A 21 9.49 -1.56 9.99
C PHE A 21 8.95 -0.33 9.26
N TYR A 22 9.77 0.72 9.22
CA TYR A 22 9.47 1.91 8.44
C TYR A 22 10.39 1.93 7.23
N ASP A 23 9.85 2.35 6.10
CA ASP A 23 10.63 2.58 4.89
C ASP A 23 10.13 3.87 4.21
N THR A 24 10.99 4.48 3.41
CA THR A 24 10.70 5.76 2.75
C THR A 24 10.74 5.60 1.25
N LEU A 25 9.64 5.95 0.58
CA LEU A 25 9.50 5.90 -0.88
C LEU A 25 8.90 7.22 -1.37
N CYS A 26 9.49 7.85 -2.39
CA CYS A 26 9.06 9.16 -2.89
C CYS A 26 8.99 10.26 -1.81
N GLY A 27 9.80 10.17 -0.74
CA GLY A 27 9.74 11.10 0.39
C GLY A 27 8.56 10.88 1.36
N LEU A 28 7.75 9.82 1.16
CA LEU A 28 6.71 9.38 2.08
C LEU A 28 7.21 8.23 2.94
N THR A 29 6.96 8.29 4.24
CA THR A 29 7.33 7.23 5.19
C THR A 29 6.15 6.28 5.38
N PHE A 30 6.36 5.00 5.10
CA PHE A 30 5.35 3.96 5.22
C PHE A 30 5.65 3.01 6.38
N LYS A 31 4.61 2.65 7.13
CA LYS A 31 4.71 1.63 8.18
C LYS A 31 4.41 0.26 7.60
N ILE A 32 5.44 -0.54 7.36
CA ILE A 32 5.30 -1.88 6.79
C ILE A 32 5.12 -2.90 7.92
N ILE A 33 3.87 -3.33 8.09
CA ILE A 33 3.45 -4.18 9.21
C ILE A 33 3.66 -5.67 8.93
N SER A 34 3.88 -6.11 7.69
CA SER A 34 4.01 -7.53 7.39
C SER A 34 4.78 -7.76 6.09
N PRO A 35 5.61 -8.82 6.02
CA PRO A 35 6.25 -9.22 4.77
C PRO A 35 5.25 -9.72 3.71
N LYS A 36 3.99 -9.99 4.09
CA LYS A 36 2.92 -10.33 3.16
C LYS A 36 2.27 -9.11 2.49
N SER A 37 2.57 -7.90 2.98
CA SER A 37 2.12 -6.68 2.33
C SER A 37 2.97 -6.44 1.09
N PHE A 38 2.33 -6.16 -0.04
CA PHE A 38 3.06 -5.75 -1.25
C PHE A 38 3.71 -4.38 -1.00
N TYR A 39 5.01 -4.30 -1.23
CA TYR A 39 5.80 -3.08 -1.16
C TYR A 39 6.89 -3.12 -2.25
N GLN A 40 7.20 -1.96 -2.82
CA GLN A 40 8.07 -1.88 -3.98
C GLN A 40 9.53 -2.02 -3.54
N ILE A 41 10.19 -3.05 -4.03
CA ILE A 41 11.57 -3.38 -3.63
C ILE A 41 12.55 -2.45 -4.36
N ASN A 42 12.30 -2.17 -5.64
CA ASN A 42 13.13 -1.28 -6.45
C ASN A 42 12.61 0.16 -6.37
N HIS A 43 13.09 0.91 -5.39
CA HIS A 43 12.66 2.27 -5.12
C HIS A 43 12.96 3.20 -6.30
N GLU A 44 14.17 3.19 -6.85
CA GLU A 44 14.58 4.12 -7.91
C GLU A 44 13.71 4.02 -9.17
N GLN A 45 13.36 2.79 -9.59
CA GLN A 45 12.46 2.61 -10.72
C GLN A 45 11.00 2.90 -10.38
N CYS A 46 10.58 2.57 -9.16
CA CYS A 46 9.24 2.84 -8.69
C CYS A 46 8.93 4.34 -8.69
N GLU A 47 9.87 5.18 -8.27
CA GLU A 47 9.72 6.64 -8.28
C GLU A 47 9.51 7.16 -9.71
N LYS A 48 10.35 6.71 -10.67
CA LYS A 48 10.20 7.07 -12.09
C LYS A 48 8.87 6.59 -12.66
N LEU A 49 8.42 5.40 -12.29
CA LEU A 49 7.13 4.85 -12.73
C LEU A 49 5.97 5.68 -12.20
N TYR A 50 5.99 6.03 -10.92
CA TYR A 50 4.92 6.81 -10.29
C TYR A 50 4.89 8.23 -10.85
N ASP A 51 6.05 8.88 -11.02
CA ASP A 51 6.12 10.19 -11.66
C ASP A 51 5.59 10.15 -13.08
N LYS A 52 5.91 9.10 -13.85
CA LYS A 52 5.37 8.94 -15.20
C LYS A 52 3.84 8.76 -15.16
N ALA A 53 3.32 7.91 -14.28
CA ALA A 53 1.89 7.70 -14.14
C ALA A 53 1.15 9.00 -13.77
N LEU A 54 1.67 9.77 -12.80
CA LEU A 54 1.10 11.06 -12.41
C LEU A 54 1.19 12.10 -13.54
N SER A 55 2.29 12.11 -14.30
CA SER A 55 2.42 13.02 -15.45
C SER A 55 1.38 12.76 -16.54
N LEU A 56 0.99 11.50 -16.74
CA LEU A 56 -0.03 11.11 -17.72
C LEU A 56 -1.46 11.44 -17.26
N LEU A 57 -1.68 11.57 -15.94
CA LEU A 57 -2.96 11.94 -15.38
C LEU A 57 -3.24 13.46 -15.49
N GLU A 58 -2.20 14.28 -15.74
CA GLU A 58 -2.30 15.73 -15.95
C GLU A 58 -3.19 16.46 -14.93
N LEU A 59 -3.07 16.07 -13.65
CA LEU A 59 -3.96 16.52 -12.57
C LEU A 59 -3.90 18.04 -12.36
N LYS A 60 -5.06 18.70 -12.27
CA LYS A 60 -5.22 20.16 -12.14
C LYS A 60 -5.75 20.62 -10.78
N GLY A 61 -6.20 19.68 -9.93
CA GLY A 61 -6.49 19.96 -8.52
C GLY A 61 -7.98 19.98 -8.14
N ASP A 62 -8.84 19.47 -9.02
CA ASP A 62 -10.28 19.31 -8.79
C ASP A 62 -10.81 17.91 -9.14
N GLU A 63 -9.91 17.02 -9.57
CA GLU A 63 -10.27 15.69 -10.03
C GLU A 63 -10.51 14.69 -8.89
N VAL A 64 -11.31 13.67 -9.22
CA VAL A 64 -11.55 12.49 -8.39
C VAL A 64 -10.71 11.33 -8.93
N ILE A 65 -9.79 10.83 -8.12
CA ILE A 65 -8.97 9.65 -8.45
C ILE A 65 -9.53 8.44 -7.71
N VAL A 66 -9.77 7.38 -8.47
CA VAL A 66 -10.13 6.07 -7.93
C VAL A 66 -8.91 5.15 -8.04
N ASP A 67 -8.28 4.87 -6.90
CA ASP A 67 -7.14 3.96 -6.79
C ASP A 67 -7.64 2.56 -6.42
N THR A 68 -7.78 1.71 -7.43
CA THR A 68 -8.15 0.31 -7.27
C THR A 68 -6.91 -0.55 -7.04
N TYR A 69 -7.00 -1.53 -6.13
CA TYR A 69 -5.86 -2.38 -5.73
C TYR A 69 -4.72 -1.57 -5.10
N CYS A 70 -5.06 -0.47 -4.43
CA CYS A 70 -4.12 0.52 -3.92
C CYS A 70 -3.14 -0.01 -2.87
N GLY A 71 -3.37 -1.21 -2.33
CA GLY A 71 -2.53 -1.80 -1.31
C GLY A 71 -2.38 -0.88 -0.09
N ILE A 72 -1.15 -0.46 0.17
CA ILE A 72 -0.80 0.49 1.24
C ILE A 72 -0.91 1.97 0.82
N ARG A 73 -1.50 2.26 -0.35
CA ARG A 73 -1.82 3.59 -0.91
C ARG A 73 -0.62 4.46 -1.32
N THR A 74 0.46 3.84 -1.79
CA THR A 74 1.67 4.56 -2.24
C THR A 74 1.38 5.59 -3.35
N ILE A 75 0.60 5.23 -4.36
CA ILE A 75 0.29 6.11 -5.50
C ILE A 75 -0.72 7.18 -5.10
N SER A 76 -1.82 6.79 -4.45
CA SER A 76 -2.81 7.71 -3.87
C SER A 76 -2.17 8.82 -3.03
N LEU A 77 -1.31 8.46 -2.09
CA LEU A 77 -0.68 9.43 -1.18
C LEU A 77 0.30 10.35 -1.92
N LEU A 78 1.01 9.83 -2.91
CA LEU A 78 1.88 10.65 -3.76
C LEU A 78 1.07 11.64 -4.62
N ALA A 79 -0.07 11.22 -5.17
CA ALA A 79 -0.96 12.11 -5.93
C ALA A 79 -1.48 13.27 -5.06
N ALA A 80 -1.91 12.97 -3.83
CA ALA A 80 -2.36 13.99 -2.88
C ALA A 80 -1.26 14.94 -2.42
N GLN A 81 0.01 14.53 -2.43
CA GLN A 81 1.13 15.44 -2.17
C GLN A 81 1.36 16.42 -3.31
N LYS A 82 1.14 16.01 -4.56
CA LYS A 82 1.42 16.86 -5.73
C LYS A 82 0.30 17.85 -6.03
N THR A 83 -0.95 17.46 -5.81
CA THR A 83 -2.10 18.31 -6.13
C THR A 83 -3.30 17.98 -5.26
N LYS A 84 -4.24 18.92 -5.16
CA LYS A 84 -5.47 18.74 -4.37
C LYS A 84 -6.42 17.82 -5.13
N VAL A 85 -6.56 16.57 -4.70
CA VAL A 85 -7.44 15.59 -5.38
C VAL A 85 -8.35 14.89 -4.38
N TYR A 86 -9.51 14.46 -4.85
CA TYR A 86 -10.39 13.60 -4.08
C TYR A 86 -10.03 12.14 -4.34
N LEU A 87 -9.71 11.38 -3.29
CA LEU A 87 -9.21 10.00 -3.42
C LEU A 87 -10.21 8.99 -2.89
N TYR A 88 -10.63 8.06 -3.74
CA TYR A 88 -11.31 6.84 -3.34
C TYR A 88 -10.38 5.65 -3.54
N SER A 89 -10.15 4.88 -2.47
CA SER A 89 -9.20 3.77 -2.48
C SER A 89 -9.92 2.47 -2.17
N PHE A 90 -9.72 1.46 -3.01
CA PHE A 90 -10.36 0.14 -2.86
C PHE A 90 -9.33 -0.98 -2.80
N VAL A 91 -9.49 -1.87 -1.82
CA VAL A 91 -8.68 -3.08 -1.66
C VAL A 91 -9.61 -4.28 -1.48
N PHE A 92 -9.38 -5.33 -2.28
CA PHE A 92 -10.21 -6.55 -2.28
C PHE A 92 -9.86 -7.55 -1.16
N LEU A 93 -8.73 -7.36 -0.47
CA LEU A 93 -8.26 -8.22 0.61
C LEU A 93 -8.40 -7.52 1.95
N GLU A 94 -9.24 -8.07 2.84
CA GLU A 94 -9.52 -7.54 4.17
C GLU A 94 -8.26 -7.33 5.03
N ILE A 95 -7.30 -8.27 4.92
CA ILE A 95 -5.98 -8.18 5.55
C ILE A 95 -5.26 -6.88 5.16
N ILE A 96 -5.35 -6.47 3.90
CA ILE A 96 -4.66 -5.27 3.44
C ILE A 96 -5.45 -4.02 3.87
N SER A 97 -6.78 -4.08 3.88
CA SER A 97 -7.65 -2.97 4.30
C SER A 97 -7.35 -2.46 5.71
N GLU A 98 -7.16 -3.34 6.71
CA GLU A 98 -6.76 -2.93 8.07
C GLU A 98 -5.39 -2.24 8.14
N ARG A 99 -4.51 -2.50 7.17
CA ARG A 99 -3.16 -1.92 7.12
C ARG A 99 -3.19 -0.57 6.42
N THR A 100 -4.05 -0.41 5.43
CA THR A 100 -4.26 0.82 4.68
C THR A 100 -4.74 1.98 5.55
N THR A 101 -5.48 1.72 6.64
CA THR A 101 -5.98 2.75 7.58
C THR A 101 -4.97 3.15 8.66
N ARG A 102 -3.84 2.44 8.76
CA ARG A 102 -2.83 2.65 9.82
C ARG A 102 -1.53 3.31 9.33
N ASN A 103 -1.54 3.78 8.09
CA ASN A 103 -0.46 4.56 7.47
C ASN A 103 -0.69 6.05 7.67
#